data_AF-A0A5E7GLU2-F1
#
_entry.id   AF-A0A5E7GLU2-F1
#
_cell.length_a   1.000
_cell.length_b   1.000
_cell.length_c   1.000
_cell.angle_alpha   90.00
_cell.angle_beta   90.00
_cell.angle_gamma   90.00
#
_symmetry.space_group_name_H-M   'P 1'
#
loop_
_entity.id
_entity.type
_entity.pdbx_description
1 polymer ?
#
loop_
_entity_poly.entity_id
_entity_poly.type
_entity_poly.pdbx_seq_one_letter_code
_entity_poly.pdbx_strand_id
1 'polypeptide(L)' 'MPKHKDVVFVGSALKDLKAFPVDARRAAGFQLDLLQQGDAPLD' A
#
# COMPACT_ATOMS: atom_id res chain seq x y z
N MET A 1 -8.98 -0.40 -18.25
CA MET A 1 -8.26 -0.02 -17.01
C MET A 1 -7.10 -0.99 -16.86
N PRO A 2 -5.86 -0.53 -16.67
CA PRO A 2 -4.76 -1.45 -16.39
C PRO A 2 -5.11 -2.27 -15.15
N LYS A 3 -4.84 -3.58 -15.20
CA LYS A 3 -5.15 -4.49 -14.10
C LYS A 3 -4.16 -4.23 -12.96
N HIS A 4 -4.63 -3.75 -11.82
CA HIS A 4 -3.80 -3.60 -10.63
C HIS A 4 -3.16 -4.95 -10.27
N LYS A 5 -1.85 -4.93 -9.93
CA LYS A 5 -1.17 -6.11 -9.40
C LYS A 5 -1.76 -6.47 -8.03
N ASP A 6 -1.82 -7.76 -7.73
CA ASP A 6 -2.29 -8.21 -6.41
C ASP A 6 -1.25 -7.91 -5.32
N VAL A 7 -1.70 -7.45 -4.16
CA VAL A 7 -0.85 -7.22 -2.98
C VAL A 7 -1.10 -8.34 -1.97
N VAL A 8 -0.02 -9.01 -1.57
CA VAL A 8 -0.05 -10.01 -0.51
C VAL A 8 0.63 -9.44 0.72
N PHE A 9 -0.14 -9.24 1.79
CA PHE A 9 0.41 -8.84 3.08
C PHE A 9 0.95 -10.07 3.81
N VAL A 10 2.21 -10.01 4.24
CA VAL A 10 2.90 -11.09 4.93
C VAL A 10 3.02 -10.80 6.43
N GLY A 11 2.89 -11.83 7.27
CA GLY A 11 3.03 -11.70 8.72
C GLY A 11 2.04 -10.69 9.33
N SER A 12 2.55 -9.73 10.10
CA SER A 12 1.76 -8.69 10.76
C SER A 12 1.46 -7.48 9.86
N ALA A 13 1.99 -7.40 8.63
CA ALA A 13 2.00 -6.18 7.83
C ALA A 13 0.61 -5.55 7.64
N LEU A 14 -0.44 -6.35 7.41
CA LEU A 14 -1.80 -5.81 7.28
C LEU A 14 -2.35 -5.26 8.60
N LYS A 15 -2.03 -5.91 9.72
CA LYS A 15 -2.43 -5.47 11.05
C LYS A 15 -1.74 -4.15 11.40
N ASP A 16 -0.44 -4.08 11.14
CA ASP A 16 0.39 -2.91 11.41
C ASP A 16 -0.06 -1.71 10.56
N LEU A 17 -0.31 -1.93 9.27
CA LEU A 17 -0.87 -0.91 8.36
C LEU A 17 -2.22 -0.36 8.85
N LYS A 18 -3.09 -1.22 9.40
CA LYS A 18 -4.39 -0.80 9.95
C LYS A 18 -4.23 0.01 11.23
N ALA A 19 -3.20 -0.27 12.03
CA ALA A 19 -2.91 0.41 13.29
C ALA A 19 -2.25 1.79 13.11
N PHE A 20 -1.82 2.14 11.89
CA PHE A 20 -1.24 3.46 11.62
C PHE A 20 -2.21 4.60 11.92
N PRO A 21 -1.69 5.78 12.35
CA PRO A 21 -2.44 7.03 12.31
C PRO A 21 -3.03 7.28 10.93
N VAL A 22 -4.15 8.00 10.87
CA VAL A 22 -4.94 8.17 9.63
C VAL A 22 -4.09 8.70 8.47
N ASP A 23 -3.22 9.68 8.72
CA ASP A 23 -2.41 10.30 7.68
C ASP A 23 -1.34 9.32 7.13
N ALA A 24 -0.65 8.61 8.03
CA ALA A 24 0.31 7.57 7.65
C ALA A 24 -0.35 6.41 6.89
N ARG A 25 -1.56 6.00 7.29
CA ARG A 25 -2.31 4.94 6.61
C ARG A 25 -2.74 5.36 5.20
N ARG A 26 -3.13 6.62 5.01
CA ARG A 26 -3.46 7.19 3.68
C ARG A 26 -2.21 7.25 2.79
N ALA A 27 -1.10 7.74 3.33
CA ALA A 27 0.17 7.79 2.60
C ALA A 27 0.60 6.38 2.14
N ALA A 28 0.59 5.40 3.04
CA ALA A 28 0.92 4.02 2.70
C ALA A 28 -0.03 3.41 1.66
N GLY A 29 -1.34 3.71 1.74
CA GLY A 29 -2.30 3.29 0.72
C GLY A 29 -2.00 3.86 -0.67
N PHE A 30 -1.60 5.13 -0.74
CA PHE A 30 -1.18 5.77 -2.00
C PHE A 30 0.08 5.11 -2.57
N GLN A 31 1.07 4.80 -1.74
CA GLN A 31 2.29 4.09 -2.18
C GLN A 31 1.99 2.68 -2.70
N LEU A 32 1.08 1.96 -2.03
CA LEU A 32 0.64 0.64 -2.50
C LEU A 32 -0.08 0.73 -3.84
N ASP A 33 -0.91 1.75 -4.05
CA ASP A 33 -1.62 1.96 -5.31
C ASP A 33 -0.65 2.20 -6.49
N LEU A 34 0.40 3.01 -6.29
CA LEU A 34 1.47 3.20 -7.28
C LEU A 34 2.15 1.87 -7.64
N LEU A 35 2.54 1.08 -6.64
CA LEU A 35 3.15 -0.24 -6.84
C LEU A 35 2.22 -1.19 -7.62
N GLN A 36 0.92 -1.14 -7.32
CA GLN A 36 -0.08 -1.95 -8.00
C GLN A 36 -0.28 -1.54 -9.46
N GLN A 37 -0.11 -0.25 -9.79
CA GLN A 37 -0.12 0.27 -11.16
C GLN A 37 1.18 -0.03 -11.90
N GLY A 38 2.25 -0.34 -11.17
CA GLY A 38 3.57 -0.68 -11.70
C GLY A 38 4.57 0.46 -11.65
N ASP A 39 4.21 1.56 -10.98
CA ASP A 39 5.08 2.68 -10.71
C ASP A 39 5.97 2.42 -9.47
N ALA A 40 7.00 3.25 -9.31
CA ALA A 40 7.84 3.23 -8.14
C ALA A 40 7.15 3.94 -6.96
N PRO A 41 7.35 3.49 -5.72
CA PRO A 41 6.90 4.24 -4.56
C PRO A 41 7.71 5.54 -4.44
N LEU A 42 7.10 6.57 -3.87
CA LEU A 42 7.75 7.80 -3.47
C LEU A 42 8.31 7.63 -2.05
N ASP A 43 9.41 8.33 -1.80
CA ASP A 43 10.28 8.32 -0.61
C ASP A 43 9.55 8.16 0.75
#